data_AF-A0A969W7I2-F1
#
_entry.id   AF-A0A969W7I2-F1
#
_cell.length_a   1.000
_cell.length_b   1.000
_cell.length_c   1.000
_cell.angle_alpha   90.00
_cell.angle_beta   90.00
_cell.angle_gamma   90.00
#
_symmetry.space_group_name_H-M   'P 1'
#
loop_
_entity.id
_entity.type
_entity.pdbx_description
1 polymer ?
#
loop_
_entity_poly.entity_id
_entity_poly.type
_entity_poly.pdbx_seq_one_letter_code
_entity_poly.pdbx_strand_id
1 'polypeptide(L)'
;MHRLLLALLVASSALLSGSAVAASRAGTNVGGQSKAVSLHGKDLDTMRTMACSQYGVDVATMQPAKRWTYGKGFAPEIEVAVRCAPHATVNDRPAHYNVVCRRDDDQPAGDWQCLGWEAIVVPTTIGDISVEPGPYSHEFATRTIHEALDSSLFRRDVRDALPTGCRLASNWDGSGQEVAELSCASGHRFLFSFFCPQGKTHCPRLMTATSPGP
;
A
#
# COMPACT_ATOMS: atom_id res chain seq x y z
N MET A 1 -5.67 26.45 72.39
CA MET A 1 -4.36 27.15 72.34
C MET A 1 -3.57 26.55 71.18
N HIS A 2 -3.02 27.41 70.31
CA HIS A 2 -2.20 27.14 69.10
C HIS A 2 -2.96 26.59 67.87
N ARG A 3 -3.44 27.38 66.87
CA ARG A 3 -2.74 28.27 65.90
C ARG A 3 -1.60 27.52 65.18
N LEU A 4 -1.73 27.16 63.89
CA LEU A 4 -1.59 27.94 62.64
C LEU A 4 -0.28 27.52 61.93
N LEU A 5 -0.27 27.58 60.59
CA LEU A 5 0.88 27.57 59.66
C LEU A 5 1.51 26.18 59.41
N LEU A 6 1.74 25.71 58.18
CA LEU A 6 2.39 26.43 57.09
C LEU A 6 2.00 25.84 55.72
N ALA A 7 1.65 26.71 54.79
CA ALA A 7 1.55 26.42 53.37
C ALA A 7 2.95 26.44 52.72
N LEU A 8 3.22 25.54 51.77
CA LEU A 8 4.19 25.72 50.67
C LEU A 8 3.82 24.71 49.56
N LEU A 9 3.18 25.15 48.47
CA LEU A 9 3.81 25.58 47.21
C LEU A 9 4.56 24.42 46.52
N VAL A 10 3.92 23.79 45.53
CA VAL A 10 4.16 24.03 44.08
C VAL A 10 5.54 23.57 43.65
N ALA A 11 5.62 22.46 42.90
CA ALA A 11 6.33 22.37 41.63
C ALA A 11 6.43 20.90 41.14
N SER A 12 6.02 20.71 39.88
CA SER A 12 6.71 19.85 38.92
C SER A 12 6.65 18.33 39.11
N SER A 13 5.72 17.69 38.39
CA SER A 13 6.00 16.46 37.65
C SER A 13 4.96 16.29 36.54
N ALA A 14 5.09 17.11 35.49
CA ALA A 14 4.54 16.80 34.18
C ALA A 14 5.32 15.60 33.64
N LEU A 15 4.83 14.38 33.88
CA LEU A 15 5.25 13.21 33.11
C LEU A 15 4.62 13.34 31.72
N LEU A 16 5.34 14.02 30.84
CA LEU A 16 5.17 13.85 29.41
C LEU A 16 5.47 12.39 29.08
N SER A 17 4.43 11.57 29.06
CA SER A 17 4.45 10.31 28.34
C SER A 17 4.60 10.66 26.85
N GLY A 18 5.85 10.70 26.41
CA GLY A 18 6.19 10.85 25.01
C GLY A 18 5.61 9.68 24.23
N SER A 19 4.46 9.91 23.61
CA SER A 19 3.99 9.09 22.51
C SER A 19 5.04 9.17 21.42
N ALA A 20 5.95 8.20 21.39
CA ALA A 20 6.82 7.97 20.27
C ALA A 20 5.91 7.64 19.09
N VAL A 21 5.57 8.66 18.30
CA VAL A 21 4.97 8.48 16.99
C VAL A 21 6.03 7.74 16.19
N ALA A 22 5.85 6.43 16.04
CA ALA A 22 6.60 5.64 15.09
C ALA A 22 6.40 6.32 13.73
N ALA A 23 7.43 7.01 13.27
CA ALA A 23 7.45 7.57 11.93
C ALA A 23 7.38 6.40 10.97
N SER A 24 6.18 6.12 10.47
CA SER A 24 5.93 5.29 9.31
C SER A 24 6.70 5.91 8.15
N ARG A 25 7.95 5.46 7.95
CA ARG A 25 8.75 5.84 6.78
C ARG A 25 8.08 5.22 5.55
N ALA A 26 7.21 5.99 4.93
CA ALA A 26 6.80 5.79 3.56
C ALA A 26 8.08 5.79 2.69
N GLY A 27 8.26 4.70 1.94
CA GLY A 27 9.52 4.33 1.31
C GLY A 27 10.05 5.35 0.30
N THR A 28 11.31 5.70 0.44
CA THR A 28 12.18 6.07 -0.68
C THR A 28 12.94 4.81 -1.10
N ASN A 29 13.04 4.56 -2.41
CA ASN A 29 13.67 3.39 -2.99
C ASN A 29 15.17 3.32 -2.62
N VAL A 30 15.50 2.69 -1.51
CA VAL A 30 16.86 2.22 -1.21
C VAL A 30 17.08 0.96 -2.04
N GLY A 31 18.07 0.96 -2.93
CA GLY A 31 18.39 -0.13 -3.86
C GLY A 31 18.73 -1.44 -3.15
N GLY A 32 17.70 -2.14 -2.66
CA GLY A 32 17.80 -3.42 -1.98
C GLY A 32 17.90 -4.57 -2.97
N GLN A 33 18.72 -5.55 -2.65
CA GLN A 33 18.75 -6.84 -3.34
C GLN A 33 17.87 -7.83 -2.59
N SER A 34 17.14 -8.68 -3.31
CA SER A 34 16.35 -9.76 -2.71
C SER A 34 16.87 -11.13 -3.16
N LYS A 35 16.77 -12.10 -2.26
CA LYS A 35 16.96 -13.53 -2.55
C LYS A 35 15.82 -14.34 -1.95
N ALA A 36 15.39 -15.38 -2.64
CA ALA A 36 14.42 -16.32 -2.08
C ALA A 36 15.03 -17.05 -0.86
N VAL A 37 14.23 -17.23 0.19
CA VAL A 37 14.61 -17.97 1.39
C VAL A 37 13.48 -18.89 1.83
N SER A 38 13.83 -19.98 2.53
CA SER A 38 12.84 -20.85 3.16
C SER A 38 12.52 -20.34 4.56
N LEU A 39 11.24 -20.29 4.91
CA LEU A 39 10.82 -20.04 6.29
C LEU A 39 10.87 -21.32 7.11
N HIS A 40 11.15 -21.17 8.41
CA HIS A 40 10.98 -22.27 9.35
C HIS A 40 9.49 -22.59 9.55
N GLY A 41 9.16 -23.82 9.95
CA GLY A 41 7.78 -24.27 10.14
C GLY A 41 6.97 -23.35 11.06
N LYS A 42 7.57 -22.92 12.18
CA LYS A 42 6.95 -21.98 13.11
C LYS A 42 6.60 -20.64 12.45
N ASP A 43 7.48 -20.09 11.61
CA ASP A 43 7.22 -18.83 10.91
C ASP A 43 6.09 -18.99 9.89
N LEU A 44 6.04 -20.11 9.17
CA LEU A 44 4.93 -20.41 8.25
C LEU A 44 3.58 -20.47 8.98
N ASP A 45 3.54 -21.13 10.14
CA ASP A 45 2.32 -21.24 10.92
C ASP A 45 1.91 -19.89 11.50
N THR A 46 2.87 -19.11 12.00
CA THR A 46 2.63 -17.72 12.41
C THR A 46 2.04 -16.88 11.27
N MET A 47 2.59 -16.94 10.06
CA MET A 47 2.05 -16.21 8.90
C MET A 47 0.64 -16.64 8.52
N ARG A 48 0.36 -17.94 8.52
CA ARG A 48 -0.99 -18.47 8.22
C ARG A 48 -2.03 -17.98 9.22
N THR A 49 -1.67 -17.87 10.49
CA THR A 49 -2.59 -17.41 11.54
C THR A 49 -2.74 -15.90 11.54
N MET A 50 -1.67 -15.12 11.34
CA MET A 50 -1.71 -13.68 11.62
C MET A 50 -1.94 -12.79 10.40
N ALA A 51 -1.51 -13.19 9.19
CA ALA A 51 -1.43 -12.26 8.05
C ALA A 51 -2.80 -11.65 7.70
N CYS A 52 -3.85 -12.46 7.72
CA CYS A 52 -5.20 -12.07 7.32
C CYS A 52 -6.18 -11.93 8.49
N SER A 53 -5.77 -12.23 9.73
CA SER A 53 -6.67 -12.29 10.89
C SER A 53 -7.31 -10.95 11.22
N GLN A 54 -6.59 -9.84 11.04
CA GLN A 54 -7.12 -8.49 11.24
C GLN A 54 -8.29 -8.16 10.31
N TYR A 55 -8.41 -8.87 9.17
CA TYR A 55 -9.48 -8.71 8.20
C TYR A 55 -10.59 -9.76 8.34
N GLY A 56 -10.47 -10.67 9.31
CA GLY A 56 -11.46 -11.72 9.55
C GLY A 56 -11.61 -12.74 8.42
N VAL A 57 -10.58 -12.91 7.58
CA VAL A 57 -10.58 -13.87 6.47
C VAL A 57 -9.36 -14.77 6.50
N ASP A 58 -9.47 -15.95 5.88
CA ASP A 58 -8.38 -16.92 5.78
C ASP A 58 -7.29 -16.51 4.79
N VAL A 59 -6.13 -17.18 4.85
CA VAL A 59 -5.10 -17.08 3.82
C VAL A 59 -5.51 -17.91 2.59
N ALA A 60 -5.55 -17.29 1.41
CA ALA A 60 -5.76 -18.01 0.16
C ALA A 60 -4.45 -18.51 -0.45
N THR A 61 -3.45 -17.62 -0.55
CA THR A 61 -2.13 -17.98 -1.10
C THR A 61 -1.02 -17.22 -0.38
N MET A 62 0.13 -17.86 -0.22
CA MET A 62 1.33 -17.26 0.36
C MET A 62 2.49 -17.46 -0.61
N GLN A 63 3.15 -16.36 -0.98
CA GLN A 63 4.31 -16.38 -1.87
C GLN A 63 5.56 -16.86 -1.13
N PRO A 64 6.58 -17.37 -1.85
CA PRO A 64 7.88 -17.67 -1.25
C PRO A 64 8.46 -16.45 -0.54
N ALA A 65 9.06 -16.67 0.63
CA ALA A 65 9.70 -15.60 1.38
C ALA A 65 10.93 -15.06 0.65
N LYS A 66 11.16 -13.76 0.80
CA LYS A 66 12.33 -13.07 0.26
C LYS A 66 13.11 -12.48 1.42
N ARG A 67 14.43 -12.66 1.40
CA ARG A 67 15.34 -11.88 2.23
C ARG A 67 15.80 -10.67 1.44
N TRP A 68 15.49 -9.49 1.94
CA TRP A 68 15.97 -8.21 1.45
C TRP A 68 17.26 -7.82 2.17
N THR A 69 18.20 -7.29 1.42
CA THR A 69 19.44 -6.70 1.94
C THR A 69 19.63 -5.35 1.29
N TYR A 70 19.91 -4.34 2.11
CA TYR A 70 20.00 -2.95 1.69
C TYR A 70 21.44 -2.45 1.83
N GLY A 71 21.70 -1.22 1.36
CA GLY A 71 22.98 -0.55 1.56
C GLY A 71 23.31 -0.33 3.04
N LYS A 72 24.53 0.17 3.31
CA LYS A 72 25.02 0.37 4.69
C LYS A 72 24.01 1.15 5.56
N GLY A 73 23.71 0.61 6.75
CA GLY A 73 22.88 1.26 7.77
C GLY A 73 21.44 0.75 7.91
N PHE A 74 21.04 -0.25 7.12
CA PHE A 74 19.71 -0.86 7.19
C PHE A 74 19.84 -2.36 7.50
N ALA A 75 19.03 -2.84 8.46
CA ALA A 75 18.98 -4.26 8.79
C ALA A 75 18.36 -5.06 7.62
N PRO A 76 18.83 -6.30 7.37
CA PRO A 76 18.17 -7.20 6.44
C PRO A 76 16.76 -7.55 6.93
N GLU A 77 15.84 -7.74 6.01
CA GLU A 77 14.44 -8.07 6.33
C GLU A 77 14.04 -9.37 5.64
N ILE A 78 13.25 -10.19 6.32
CA ILE A 78 12.48 -11.25 5.67
C ILE A 78 11.11 -10.70 5.35
N GLU A 79 10.68 -10.86 4.10
CA GLU A 79 9.38 -10.43 3.60
C GLU A 79 8.59 -11.62 3.05
N VAL A 80 7.29 -11.65 3.36
CA VAL A 80 6.34 -12.62 2.84
C VAL A 80 5.13 -11.88 2.30
N ALA A 81 4.80 -12.11 1.03
CA ALA A 81 3.57 -11.60 0.43
C ALA A 81 2.46 -12.66 0.54
N VAL A 82 1.31 -12.25 1.04
CA VAL A 82 0.14 -13.08 1.29
C VAL A 82 -1.06 -12.48 0.59
N ARG A 83 -1.85 -13.32 -0.08
CA ARG A 83 -3.19 -12.95 -0.56
C ARG A 83 -4.21 -13.65 0.32
N CYS A 84 -5.10 -12.87 0.91
CA CYS A 84 -6.20 -13.37 1.70
C CYS A 84 -7.33 -13.92 0.82
N ALA A 85 -8.19 -14.74 1.41
CA ALA A 85 -9.43 -15.19 0.80
C ALA A 85 -10.30 -14.00 0.37
N PRO A 86 -11.12 -14.16 -0.68
CA PRO A 86 -12.06 -13.12 -1.08
C PRO A 86 -12.93 -12.68 0.11
N HIS A 87 -13.11 -11.37 0.28
CA HIS A 87 -13.96 -10.82 1.33
C HIS A 87 -15.22 -10.13 0.79
N ALA A 88 -15.22 -9.79 -0.51
CA ALA A 88 -16.33 -9.15 -1.19
C ALA A 88 -16.29 -9.49 -2.70
N THR A 89 -17.32 -9.04 -3.40
CA THR A 89 -17.40 -9.10 -4.86
C THR A 89 -17.59 -7.68 -5.40
N VAL A 90 -16.78 -7.33 -6.39
CA VAL A 90 -16.82 -6.04 -7.09
C VAL A 90 -16.99 -6.35 -8.57
N ASN A 91 -18.10 -5.91 -9.17
CA ASN A 91 -18.43 -6.19 -10.58
C ASN A 91 -18.30 -7.69 -10.93
N ASP A 92 -18.90 -8.55 -10.12
CA ASP A 92 -18.87 -10.02 -10.25
C ASP A 92 -17.47 -10.66 -10.17
N ARG A 93 -16.47 -9.93 -9.68
CA ARG A 93 -15.11 -10.43 -9.43
C ARG A 93 -14.76 -10.38 -7.95
N PRO A 94 -13.94 -11.33 -7.45
CA PRO A 94 -13.56 -11.34 -6.04
C PRO A 94 -12.64 -10.15 -5.72
N ALA A 95 -12.94 -9.48 -4.61
CA ALA A 95 -12.04 -8.53 -3.96
C ALA A 95 -11.27 -9.24 -2.84
N HIS A 96 -9.98 -8.96 -2.75
CA HIS A 96 -9.06 -9.59 -1.82
C HIS A 96 -8.29 -8.55 -1.01
N TYR A 97 -7.76 -8.95 0.14
CA TYR A 97 -6.65 -8.24 0.76
C TYR A 97 -5.32 -8.85 0.34
N ASN A 98 -4.38 -8.01 -0.09
CA ASN A 98 -2.96 -8.37 -0.19
C ASN A 98 -2.26 -7.85 1.06
N VAL A 99 -1.40 -8.68 1.66
CA VAL A 99 -0.68 -8.38 2.88
C VAL A 99 0.79 -8.66 2.67
N VAL A 100 1.63 -7.73 3.08
CA VAL A 100 3.08 -7.92 3.16
C VAL A 100 3.49 -7.94 4.61
N CYS A 101 4.02 -9.07 5.06
CA CYS A 101 4.55 -9.26 6.40
C CYS A 101 6.07 -9.22 6.36
N ARG A 102 6.67 -8.44 7.27
CA ARG A 102 8.12 -8.27 7.40
C ARG A 102 8.60 -8.56 8.80
N ARG A 103 9.81 -9.12 8.92
CA ARG A 103 10.54 -9.27 10.17
C ARG A 103 12.01 -8.92 9.93
N ASP A 104 12.63 -8.28 10.92
CA ASP A 104 14.09 -8.11 10.97
C ASP A 104 14.78 -9.49 10.97
N ASP A 105 15.66 -9.75 10.00
CA ASP A 105 16.35 -11.03 9.88
C ASP A 105 17.48 -11.17 10.93
N ASP A 106 18.01 -10.07 11.44
CA ASP A 106 18.99 -10.08 12.53
C ASP A 106 18.32 -10.34 13.89
N GLN A 107 16.99 -10.23 13.96
CA GLN A 107 16.17 -10.53 15.14
C GLN A 107 15.12 -11.60 14.80
N PRO A 108 15.52 -12.88 14.64
CA PRO A 108 14.60 -13.95 14.27
C PRO A 108 13.51 -14.23 15.31
N ALA A 109 13.71 -13.80 16.56
CA ALA A 109 12.69 -13.85 17.61
C ALA A 109 11.78 -12.60 17.65
N GLY A 110 12.02 -11.61 16.78
CA GLY A 110 11.26 -10.37 16.71
C GLY A 110 9.87 -10.56 16.10
N ASP A 111 9.02 -9.56 16.31
CA ASP A 111 7.64 -9.57 15.86
C ASP A 111 7.54 -9.36 14.35
N TRP A 112 6.60 -10.08 13.73
CA TRP A 112 6.21 -9.84 12.36
C TRP A 112 5.31 -8.60 12.27
N GLN A 113 5.62 -7.73 11.32
CA GLN A 113 4.86 -6.53 11.02
C GLN A 113 4.16 -6.72 9.68
N CYS A 114 2.84 -6.77 9.70
CA CYS A 114 2.04 -6.99 8.49
C CYS A 114 1.30 -5.71 8.10
N LEU A 115 1.47 -5.30 6.85
CA LEU A 115 0.73 -4.19 6.24
C LEU A 115 -0.09 -4.76 5.10
N GLY A 116 -1.41 -4.52 5.13
CA GLY A 116 -2.30 -4.99 4.10
C GLY A 116 -3.10 -3.87 3.45
N TRP A 117 -3.59 -4.16 2.26
CA TRP A 117 -4.39 -3.27 1.44
C TRP A 117 -5.35 -4.10 0.59
N GLU A 118 -6.47 -3.50 0.24
CA GLU A 118 -7.43 -4.12 -0.66
C GLU A 118 -6.89 -4.12 -2.10
N ALA A 119 -7.22 -5.18 -2.84
CA ALA A 119 -6.99 -5.30 -4.26
C ALA A 119 -8.24 -5.87 -4.94
N ILE A 120 -8.66 -5.21 -6.02
CA ILE A 120 -9.77 -5.61 -6.87
C ILE A 120 -9.24 -6.02 -8.24
N VAL A 121 -9.96 -6.92 -8.91
CA VAL A 121 -9.67 -7.30 -10.29
C VAL A 121 -10.58 -6.53 -11.23
N VAL A 122 -9.99 -5.75 -12.13
CA VAL A 122 -10.70 -5.01 -13.17
C VAL A 122 -10.53 -5.74 -14.51
N PRO A 123 -11.60 -6.30 -15.08
CA PRO A 123 -11.53 -6.97 -16.38
C PRO A 123 -11.35 -5.94 -17.50
N THR A 124 -10.40 -6.15 -18.39
CA THR A 124 -10.15 -5.20 -19.50
C THR A 124 -9.85 -5.89 -20.83
N THR A 125 -9.74 -5.10 -21.91
CA THR A 125 -9.45 -5.61 -23.26
C THR A 125 -8.06 -6.22 -23.41
N ILE A 126 -7.16 -5.96 -22.47
CA ILE A 126 -5.79 -6.53 -22.44
C ILE A 126 -5.62 -7.60 -21.36
N GLY A 127 -6.72 -8.04 -20.75
CA GLY A 127 -6.74 -9.01 -19.65
C GLY A 127 -7.19 -8.41 -18.32
N ASP A 128 -7.23 -9.26 -17.31
CA ASP A 128 -7.60 -8.88 -15.95
C ASP A 128 -6.44 -8.11 -15.30
N ILE A 129 -6.74 -6.94 -14.74
CA ILE A 129 -5.76 -6.07 -14.08
C ILE A 129 -6.07 -6.01 -12.59
N SER A 130 -5.06 -6.26 -11.75
CA SER A 130 -5.14 -6.06 -10.31
C SER A 130 -4.91 -4.59 -9.96
N VAL A 131 -5.84 -4.00 -9.23
CA VAL A 131 -5.81 -2.59 -8.81
C VAL A 131 -5.97 -2.47 -7.31
N GLU A 132 -5.15 -1.64 -6.69
CA GLU A 132 -5.30 -1.28 -5.29
C GLU A 132 -6.00 0.08 -5.21
N PRO A 133 -7.29 0.13 -4.81
CA PRO A 133 -8.09 1.36 -4.89
C PRO A 133 -7.66 2.41 -3.84
N GLY A 134 -7.00 2.00 -2.76
CA GLY A 134 -6.58 2.91 -1.69
C GLY A 134 -7.79 3.62 -1.05
N PRO A 135 -7.80 4.95 -0.96
CA PRO A 135 -8.92 5.70 -0.38
C PRO A 135 -10.12 5.86 -1.33
N TYR A 136 -10.00 5.43 -2.59
CA TYR A 136 -11.06 5.62 -3.59
C TYR A 136 -12.11 4.50 -3.54
N SER A 137 -13.32 4.80 -4.03
CA SER A 137 -14.34 3.77 -4.22
C SER A 137 -13.94 2.78 -5.32
N HIS A 138 -14.48 1.56 -5.27
CA HIS A 138 -14.24 0.55 -6.30
C HIS A 138 -14.73 0.97 -7.68
N GLU A 139 -15.88 1.64 -7.75
CA GLU A 139 -16.41 2.20 -9.00
C GLU A 139 -15.45 3.24 -9.59
N PHE A 140 -14.92 4.14 -8.74
CA PHE A 140 -13.95 5.14 -9.16
C PHE A 140 -12.67 4.49 -9.69
N ALA A 141 -12.13 3.51 -8.98
CA ALA A 141 -10.94 2.78 -9.40
C ALA A 141 -11.16 2.05 -10.73
N THR A 142 -12.27 1.34 -10.86
CA THR A 142 -12.64 0.59 -12.07
C THR A 142 -12.75 1.51 -13.28
N ARG A 143 -13.51 2.61 -13.17
CA ARG A 143 -13.67 3.61 -14.24
C ARG A 143 -12.33 4.19 -14.67
N THR A 144 -11.46 4.49 -13.71
CA THR A 144 -10.13 5.07 -13.99
C THR A 144 -9.28 4.15 -14.87
N ILE A 145 -9.30 2.84 -14.63
CA ILE A 145 -8.55 1.88 -15.47
C ILE A 145 -9.12 1.79 -16.88
N HIS A 146 -10.45 1.74 -17.04
CA HIS A 146 -11.07 1.70 -18.37
C HIS A 146 -10.71 2.96 -19.18
N GLU A 147 -10.81 4.12 -18.58
CA GLU A 147 -10.49 5.40 -19.22
C GLU A 147 -8.99 5.55 -19.51
N ALA A 148 -8.13 4.97 -18.66
CA ALA A 148 -6.69 4.89 -18.93
C ALA A 148 -6.40 4.09 -20.22
N LEU A 149 -7.10 2.97 -20.41
CA LEU A 149 -6.93 2.10 -21.58
C LEU A 149 -7.51 2.69 -22.87
N ASP A 150 -8.58 3.48 -22.75
CA ASP A 150 -9.23 4.13 -23.89
C ASP A 150 -8.49 5.40 -24.34
N SER A 151 -7.57 5.92 -23.53
CA SER A 151 -6.75 7.09 -23.87
C SER A 151 -5.80 6.82 -25.04
N SER A 152 -6.06 7.46 -26.19
CA SER A 152 -5.22 7.35 -27.39
C SER A 152 -3.80 7.91 -27.21
N LEU A 153 -3.61 8.85 -26.29
CA LEU A 153 -2.34 9.59 -26.10
C LEU A 153 -1.22 8.72 -25.54
N PHE A 154 -1.53 7.74 -24.67
CA PHE A 154 -0.53 6.93 -23.95
C PHE A 154 -0.86 5.43 -23.97
N ARG A 155 -1.72 5.01 -24.89
CA ARG A 155 -2.24 3.64 -24.98
C ARG A 155 -1.13 2.57 -24.95
N ARG A 156 0.04 2.84 -25.54
CA ARG A 156 1.16 1.88 -25.51
C ARG A 156 1.71 1.72 -24.09
N ASP A 157 2.12 2.82 -23.47
CA ASP A 157 2.73 2.82 -22.14
C ASP A 157 1.76 2.26 -21.09
N VAL A 158 0.49 2.63 -21.18
CA VAL A 158 -0.58 2.11 -20.30
C VAL A 158 -0.73 0.60 -20.47
N ARG A 159 -0.75 0.10 -21.72
CA ARG A 159 -0.87 -1.34 -21.99
C ARG A 159 0.32 -2.14 -21.48
N ASP A 160 1.53 -1.59 -21.58
CA ASP A 160 2.74 -2.27 -21.14
C ASP A 160 2.85 -2.24 -19.60
N ALA A 161 2.35 -1.19 -18.96
CA ALA A 161 2.45 -1.01 -17.51
C ALA A 161 1.38 -1.77 -16.69
N LEU A 162 0.12 -1.70 -17.11
CA LEU A 162 -1.02 -2.19 -16.33
C LEU A 162 -0.96 -3.67 -15.92
N PRO A 163 -0.51 -4.62 -16.77
CA PRO A 163 -0.46 -6.03 -16.40
C PRO A 163 0.47 -6.34 -15.21
N THR A 164 1.38 -5.42 -14.85
CA THR A 164 2.30 -5.60 -13.72
C THR A 164 1.64 -5.41 -12.35
N GLY A 165 0.36 -5.01 -12.31
CA GLY A 165 -0.36 -4.63 -11.10
C GLY A 165 -0.07 -3.18 -10.73
N CYS A 166 -1.11 -2.45 -10.37
CA CYS A 166 -1.01 -1.01 -10.11
C CYS A 166 -1.79 -0.59 -8.87
N ARG A 167 -1.31 0.47 -8.23
CA ARG A 167 -1.92 1.13 -7.08
C ARG A 167 -2.41 2.50 -7.47
N LEU A 168 -3.64 2.83 -7.06
CA LEU A 168 -4.16 4.19 -7.12
C LEU A 168 -3.76 4.94 -5.85
N ALA A 169 -2.94 5.96 -6.01
CA ALA A 169 -2.59 6.91 -4.97
C ALA A 169 -3.35 8.23 -5.19
N SER A 170 -3.82 8.81 -4.10
CA SER A 170 -4.43 10.13 -4.07
C SER A 170 -3.49 11.10 -3.38
N ASN A 171 -3.03 12.14 -4.09
CA ASN A 171 -2.44 13.32 -3.44
C ASN A 171 -3.58 14.29 -3.14
N TRP A 172 -4.51 13.91 -2.27
CA TRP A 172 -5.63 14.76 -1.88
C TRP A 172 -5.29 15.48 -0.58
N ASP A 173 -5.03 16.78 -0.69
CA ASP A 173 -4.82 17.70 0.45
C ASP A 173 -6.09 18.52 0.80
N GLY A 174 -7.22 18.20 0.17
CA GLY A 174 -8.49 18.91 0.38
C GLY A 174 -8.59 20.29 -0.26
N SER A 175 -7.56 20.78 -0.99
CA SER A 175 -7.53 22.14 -1.54
C SER A 175 -8.05 22.30 -2.98
N GLY A 176 -8.44 21.18 -3.62
CA GLY A 176 -9.04 21.20 -4.95
C GLY A 176 -8.03 21.09 -6.09
N GLN A 177 -7.40 19.93 -6.23
CA GLN A 177 -7.01 19.40 -7.54
C GLN A 177 -7.42 17.92 -7.66
N GLU A 178 -8.21 17.67 -8.70
CA GLU A 178 -8.91 16.43 -9.00
C GLU A 178 -7.99 15.38 -9.62
N VAL A 179 -6.91 15.01 -8.92
CA VAL A 179 -5.85 14.20 -9.51
C VAL A 179 -5.66 12.87 -8.80
N ALA A 180 -5.68 11.77 -9.56
CA ALA A 180 -5.29 10.44 -9.10
C ALA A 180 -4.00 10.02 -9.81
N GLU A 181 -3.11 9.38 -9.08
CA GLU A 181 -1.91 8.79 -9.65
C GLU A 181 -2.05 7.26 -9.66
N LEU A 182 -1.88 6.65 -10.82
CA LEU A 182 -1.74 5.20 -10.95
C LEU A 182 -0.26 4.86 -11.04
N SER A 183 0.26 4.22 -10.01
CA SER A 183 1.65 3.74 -9.94
C SER A 183 1.68 2.23 -10.15
N CYS A 184 2.44 1.74 -11.12
CA CYS A 184 2.52 0.33 -11.46
C CYS A 184 3.83 -0.30 -11.00
N ALA A 185 3.83 -1.61 -10.75
CA ALA A 185 5.02 -2.33 -10.28
C ALA A 185 6.19 -2.28 -11.30
N SER A 186 5.89 -2.08 -12.59
CA SER A 186 6.88 -1.79 -13.64
C SER A 186 7.63 -0.46 -13.47
N GLY A 187 7.26 0.39 -12.50
CA GLY A 187 7.83 1.72 -12.29
C GLY A 187 7.15 2.82 -13.10
N HIS A 188 6.17 2.49 -13.95
CA HIS A 188 5.37 3.48 -14.65
C HIS A 188 4.45 4.23 -13.69
N ARG A 189 4.27 5.53 -13.94
CA ARG A 189 3.34 6.39 -13.20
C ARG A 189 2.46 7.17 -14.18
N PHE A 190 1.16 7.16 -13.93
CA PHE A 190 0.18 7.84 -14.76
C PHE A 190 -0.64 8.80 -13.91
N LEU A 191 -0.73 10.06 -14.33
CA LEU A 191 -1.44 11.09 -13.59
C LEU A 191 -2.76 11.41 -14.29
N PHE A 192 -3.88 11.17 -13.63
CA PHE A 192 -5.23 11.38 -14.15
C PHE A 192 -5.85 12.61 -13.52
N SER A 193 -6.31 13.57 -14.33
CA SER A 193 -7.16 14.66 -13.86
C SER A 193 -8.62 14.35 -14.16
N PHE A 194 -9.45 14.43 -13.14
CA PHE A 194 -10.90 14.29 -13.24
C PHE A 194 -11.58 15.65 -13.46
N PHE A 195 -10.81 16.75 -13.55
CA PHE A 195 -11.32 18.09 -13.80
C PHE A 195 -11.84 18.21 -15.23
N CYS A 196 -13.17 18.28 -15.32
CA CYS A 196 -13.92 18.46 -16.55
C CYS A 196 -14.42 19.91 -16.65
N PRO A 197 -13.66 20.83 -17.26
CA PRO A 197 -14.25 22.12 -17.61
C PRO A 197 -15.44 21.89 -18.54
N GLN A 198 -16.53 22.64 -18.32
CA GLN A 198 -17.80 22.47 -19.04
C GLN A 198 -17.57 22.35 -20.56
N GLY A 199 -18.12 21.28 -21.16
CA GLY A 199 -18.04 21.03 -22.60
C GLY A 199 -17.01 19.99 -23.06
N LYS A 200 -16.28 19.33 -22.15
CA LYS A 200 -15.41 18.18 -22.49
C LYS A 200 -16.03 16.86 -22.02
N THR A 201 -16.17 15.91 -22.94
CA THR A 201 -16.85 14.60 -22.75
C THR A 201 -15.94 13.47 -22.25
N HIS A 202 -14.64 13.71 -22.08
CA HIS A 202 -13.68 12.65 -21.74
C HIS A 202 -12.98 12.96 -20.43
N CYS A 203 -13.48 12.36 -19.35
CA CYS A 203 -12.90 12.45 -18.02
C CYS A 203 -12.97 11.09 -17.31
N PRO A 204 -11.93 10.68 -16.56
CA PRO A 204 -10.65 11.36 -16.35
C PRO A 204 -9.81 11.57 -17.61
N ARG A 205 -9.04 12.66 -17.61
CA ARG A 205 -8.01 12.96 -18.61
C ARG A 205 -6.66 12.48 -18.08
N LEU A 206 -6.02 11.59 -18.81
CA LEU A 206 -4.62 11.25 -18.57
C LEU A 206 -3.74 12.47 -18.92
N MET A 207 -3.04 13.02 -17.92
CA MET A 207 -2.21 14.22 -18.03
C MET A 207 -0.76 13.90 -18.37
N THR A 208 -0.17 12.92 -17.68
CA THR A 208 1.23 12.52 -17.87
C THR A 208 1.39 11.02 -17.72
N ALA A 209 2.36 10.47 -18.45
CA ALA A 209 2.93 9.15 -18.22
C ALA A 209 4.43 9.34 -17.98
N THR A 210 4.95 8.74 -16.92
CA THR A 210 6.39 8.65 -16.68
C THR A 210 6.77 7.18 -16.77
N SER A 211 7.64 6.84 -17.71
CA SER A 211 8.26 5.51 -17.81
C SER A 211 9.33 5.34 -16.73
N PRO A 212 9.63 4.09 -16.31
CA PRO A 212 10.77 3.83 -15.45
C PRO A 212 12.03 4.44 -16.07
N GLY A 213 12.81 5.14 -15.25
CA GLY A 213 14.10 5.70 -15.69
C GLY A 213 15.06 4.59 -16.14
N PRO A 214 16.05 4.92 -16.99
CA PRO A 214 17.10 3.98 -17.39
C PRO A 214 17.95 3.49 -16.21
#